data_AF-C9JRR4-F1
#
_entry.id   AF-C9JRR4-F1
#
_cell.length_a   1.000
_cell.length_b   1.000
_cell.length_c   1.000
_cell.angle_alpha   90.00
_cell.angle_beta   90.00
_cell.angle_gamma   90.00
#
_symmetry.space_group_name_H-M   'P 1'
#
loop_
_entity.id
_entity.type
_entity.pdbx_description
1 polymer ?
#
loop_
_entity_poly.entity_id
_entity_poly.type
_entity_poly.pdbx_seq_one_letter_code
_entity_poly.pdbx_strand_id
1 'polypeptide(L)'
;MEDSSTDTEKEEEEEKDEKDQEPIYAIVPTINIQDERFVDLSETPAFIFLHELHAMGKLPGTRMAALKAKYTLLHDAVMSTQESEVQLLQNAKRFTEQIQQQQFHLQQADNFPEAFSTEVSKMREQLLKYQNEYNAVKEREFHNQYRLNSLKEEKIIIVKEFEKITKPGV
;
A
#
# COMPACT_ATOMS: atom_id res chain seq x y z
N MET A 1 4.31 -14.82 66.14
CA MET A 1 3.63 -13.55 65.79
C MET A 1 4.72 -12.68 65.17
N GLU A 2 4.76 -12.38 63.88
CA GLU A 2 3.78 -12.48 62.80
C GLU A 2 4.55 -12.64 61.48
N ASP A 3 4.02 -13.46 60.58
CA ASP A 3 4.42 -13.55 59.18
C ASP A 3 4.09 -12.24 58.45
N SER A 4 4.97 -11.77 57.58
CA SER A 4 4.63 -10.73 56.60
C SER A 4 5.07 -11.20 55.21
N SER A 5 4.14 -11.90 54.56
CA SER A 5 4.15 -12.24 53.14
C SER A 5 4.04 -10.95 52.32
N THR A 6 5.05 -10.67 51.49
CA THR A 6 4.95 -9.63 50.46
C THR A 6 4.56 -10.32 49.16
N ASP A 7 3.26 -10.27 48.86
CA ASP A 7 2.69 -10.66 47.57
C ASP A 7 3.31 -9.80 46.47
N THR A 8 3.96 -10.46 45.50
CA THR A 8 4.38 -9.82 44.26
C THR A 8 3.28 -10.07 43.24
N GLU A 9 2.47 -9.04 43.00
CA GLU A 9 1.41 -9.04 42.01
C GLU A 9 2.00 -9.37 40.62
N LYS A 10 1.43 -10.40 39.98
CA LYS A 10 1.75 -10.79 38.60
C LYS A 10 1.11 -9.77 37.67
N GLU A 11 1.93 -9.10 36.88
CA GLU A 11 1.49 -8.36 35.70
C GLU A 11 1.04 -9.39 34.65
N GLU A 12 -0.26 -9.41 34.35
CA GLU A 12 -0.83 -10.19 33.25
C GLU A 12 -0.49 -9.47 31.94
N GLU A 13 0.42 -10.05 31.16
CA GLU A 13 0.62 -9.69 29.76
C GLU A 13 -0.61 -10.11 28.95
N GLU A 14 -1.44 -9.14 28.55
CA GLU A 14 -2.50 -9.34 27.56
C GLU A 14 -1.86 -9.65 26.20
N GLU A 15 -1.75 -10.93 25.86
CA GLU A 15 -1.53 -11.39 24.48
C GLU A 15 -2.71 -10.90 23.62
N LYS A 16 -2.47 -9.88 22.79
CA LYS A 16 -3.37 -9.50 21.72
C LYS A 16 -3.33 -10.58 20.64
N ASP A 17 -4.34 -11.43 20.66
CA ASP A 17 -4.70 -12.36 19.58
C ASP A 17 -4.94 -11.53 18.29
N GLU A 18 -3.89 -11.35 17.47
CA GLU A 18 -4.00 -10.94 16.06
C GLU A 18 -4.62 -12.11 15.28
N LYS A 19 -5.92 -12.30 15.45
CA LYS A 19 -6.67 -13.15 14.53
C LYS A 19 -6.84 -12.37 13.23
N ASP A 20 -6.07 -12.77 12.23
CA ASP A 20 -6.28 -12.48 10.82
C ASP A 20 -7.78 -12.50 10.53
N GLN A 21 -8.39 -11.30 10.45
CA GLN A 21 -9.78 -11.17 10.08
C GLN A 21 -9.86 -11.50 8.60
N GLU A 22 -10.21 -12.76 8.30
CA GLU A 22 -10.58 -13.16 6.95
C GLU A 22 -11.63 -12.16 6.42
N PRO A 23 -11.44 -11.60 5.22
CA PRO A 23 -12.34 -10.59 4.69
C PRO A 23 -13.75 -11.17 4.62
N ILE A 24 -14.72 -10.46 5.22
CA ILE A 24 -16.12 -10.85 5.21
C ILE A 24 -16.61 -10.80 3.76
N TYR A 25 -16.76 -11.97 3.14
CA TYR A 25 -17.38 -12.09 1.82
C TYR A 25 -18.89 -11.94 1.97
N ALA A 26 -19.46 -10.96 1.26
CA ALA A 26 -20.91 -10.84 1.15
C ALA A 26 -21.45 -12.07 0.40
N ILE A 27 -22.35 -12.81 1.04
CA ILE A 27 -23.10 -13.89 0.39
C ILE A 27 -23.99 -13.22 -0.67
N VAL A 28 -23.65 -13.43 -1.94
CA VAL A 28 -24.45 -12.90 -3.05
C VAL A 28 -25.79 -13.65 -3.07
N PRO A 29 -26.94 -12.94 -3.05
CA PRO A 29 -28.22 -13.59 -3.20
C PRO A 29 -28.27 -14.35 -4.52
N THR A 30 -28.69 -15.62 -4.49
CA THR A 30 -28.94 -16.41 -5.70
C THR A 30 -30.19 -15.86 -6.38
N ILE A 31 -30.02 -14.75 -7.10
CA ILE A 31 -31.07 -14.20 -7.96
C ILE A 31 -31.22 -15.14 -9.15
N ASN A 32 -32.23 -16.00 -9.09
CA ASN A 32 -32.81 -16.62 -10.28
C ASN A 32 -33.48 -15.51 -11.09
N ILE A 33 -32.69 -14.63 -11.72
CA ILE A 33 -33.18 -13.64 -12.68
C ILE A 33 -33.58 -14.46 -13.90
N GLN A 34 -34.77 -15.03 -13.89
CA GLN A 34 -35.46 -15.19 -15.16
C GLN A 34 -35.60 -13.79 -15.74
N ASP A 35 -35.39 -13.67 -17.05
CA ASP A 35 -35.43 -12.40 -17.77
C ASP A 35 -36.90 -11.92 -17.86
N GLU A 36 -37.51 -11.63 -16.71
CA GLU A 36 -38.89 -11.12 -16.54
C GLU A 36 -39.04 -9.70 -17.09
N ARG A 37 -37.95 -9.13 -17.61
CA ARG A 37 -37.86 -7.77 -18.15
C ARG A 37 -38.69 -7.54 -19.41
N PHE A 38 -39.17 -8.63 -20.02
CA PHE A 38 -40.00 -8.62 -21.23
C PHE A 38 -41.30 -9.42 -21.05
N VAL A 39 -41.90 -9.41 -19.86
CA VAL A 39 -43.20 -10.04 -19.65
C VAL A 39 -44.29 -9.13 -20.22
N ASP A 40 -45.08 -9.64 -21.17
CA ASP A 40 -46.32 -8.97 -21.54
C ASP A 40 -47.26 -8.97 -20.32
N LEU A 41 -47.51 -7.78 -19.77
CA LEU A 41 -48.38 -7.59 -18.61
C LEU A 41 -49.77 -8.18 -18.84
N SER A 42 -50.22 -8.27 -20.10
CA SER A 42 -51.54 -8.81 -20.45
C SER A 42 -51.66 -10.32 -20.22
N GLU A 43 -50.53 -11.04 -20.31
CA GLU A 43 -50.43 -12.49 -20.11
C GLU A 43 -50.06 -12.85 -18.66
N THR A 44 -49.83 -11.85 -17.81
CA THR A 44 -49.51 -12.10 -16.41
C THR A 44 -50.70 -12.75 -15.68
N PRO A 45 -50.44 -13.68 -14.74
CA PRO A 45 -51.49 -14.27 -13.92
C PRO A 45 -52.37 -13.21 -13.24
N ALA A 46 -51.76 -12.10 -12.80
CA ALA A 46 -52.48 -10.99 -12.18
C ALA A 46 -53.53 -10.37 -13.12
N PHE A 47 -53.20 -10.12 -14.39
CA PHE A 47 -54.15 -9.56 -15.35
C PHE A 47 -55.21 -10.58 -15.78
N ILE A 48 -54.83 -11.85 -15.94
CA ILE A 48 -55.76 -12.95 -16.27
C ILE A 48 -56.82 -13.09 -15.18
N PHE A 49 -56.43 -13.14 -13.90
CA PHE A 49 -57.37 -13.22 -12.77
C PHE A 49 -58.30 -11.99 -12.68
N LEU A 50 -57.78 -10.79 -12.94
CA LEU A 50 -58.60 -9.58 -12.97
C LEU A 50 -59.66 -9.63 -14.08
N HIS A 51 -59.30 -10.14 -15.26
CA HIS A 51 -60.23 -10.34 -16.36
C HIS A 51 -61.30 -11.39 -16.03
N GLU A 52 -60.92 -12.50 -15.41
CA GLU A 52 -61.85 -13.55 -14.98
C GLU A 52 -62.87 -13.02 -13.95
N LEU A 53 -62.41 -12.29 -12.93
CA LEU A 53 -63.29 -11.70 -11.91
C LEU A 53 -64.27 -10.68 -12.48
N HIS A 54 -63.84 -9.91 -13.48
CA HIS A 54 -64.72 -9.00 -14.21
C HIS A 54 -65.75 -9.76 -15.06
N ALA A 55 -65.34 -10.81 -15.77
CA ALA A 55 -66.24 -11.66 -16.56
C ALA A 55 -67.30 -12.36 -15.69
N MET A 56 -66.95 -12.74 -14.46
CA MET A 56 -67.89 -13.28 -13.47
C MET A 56 -68.81 -12.23 -12.83
N GLY A 57 -68.67 -10.94 -13.19
CA GLY A 57 -69.45 -9.83 -12.62
C GLY A 57 -69.10 -9.48 -11.17
N LYS A 58 -68.05 -10.09 -10.59
CA LYS A 58 -67.63 -9.86 -9.19
C LYS A 58 -66.82 -8.58 -9.03
N LEU A 59 -66.25 -8.06 -10.11
CA LEU A 59 -65.40 -6.87 -10.13
C LEU A 59 -65.91 -5.85 -11.16
N PRO A 60 -66.28 -4.62 -10.76
CA PRO A 60 -66.61 -3.56 -11.70
C PRO A 60 -65.41 -3.16 -12.58
N GLY A 61 -65.65 -2.85 -13.86
CA GLY A 61 -64.60 -2.48 -14.81
C GLY A 61 -63.74 -1.29 -14.40
N THR A 62 -64.33 -0.30 -13.72
CA THR A 62 -63.59 0.85 -13.16
C THR A 62 -62.58 0.45 -12.10
N ARG A 63 -62.95 -0.50 -11.22
CA ARG A 63 -62.03 -1.05 -10.21
C ARG A 63 -60.95 -1.93 -10.85
N MET A 64 -61.30 -2.74 -11.85
CA MET A 64 -60.33 -3.51 -12.62
C MET A 64 -59.29 -2.60 -13.28
N ALA A 65 -59.71 -1.52 -13.95
CA ALA A 65 -58.80 -0.56 -14.57
C ALA A 65 -57.86 0.10 -13.54
N ALA A 66 -58.39 0.48 -12.38
CA ALA A 66 -57.58 1.04 -11.30
C ALA A 66 -56.55 0.04 -10.74
N LEU A 67 -56.91 -1.24 -10.59
CA LEU A 67 -55.98 -2.29 -10.15
C LEU A 67 -54.88 -2.55 -11.18
N LYS A 68 -55.25 -2.60 -12.47
CA LYS A 68 -54.28 -2.72 -13.57
C LYS A 68 -53.28 -1.57 -13.57
N ALA A 69 -53.76 -0.33 -13.47
CA ALA A 69 -52.89 0.85 -13.42
C ALA A 69 -51.91 0.80 -12.24
N LYS A 70 -52.39 0.40 -11.05
CA LYS A 70 -51.53 0.23 -9.87
C LYS A 70 -50.48 -0.87 -10.05
N TYR A 71 -50.88 -2.00 -10.64
CA TYR A 71 -49.98 -3.11 -10.91
C TYR A 71 -48.90 -2.72 -11.91
N THR A 72 -49.27 -2.07 -13.03
CA THR A 72 -48.31 -1.56 -14.02
C THR A 72 -47.32 -0.60 -13.36
N LEU A 73 -47.79 0.35 -12.56
CA LEU A 73 -46.90 1.29 -11.86
C LEU A 73 -45.92 0.57 -10.92
N LEU A 74 -46.39 -0.45 -10.19
CA LEU A 74 -45.53 -1.24 -9.31
C LEU A 74 -44.49 -2.04 -10.12
N HIS A 75 -44.92 -2.66 -11.21
CA HIS A 75 -44.05 -3.41 -12.10
C HIS A 75 -42.94 -2.50 -12.65
N ASP A 76 -43.29 -1.33 -13.17
CA ASP A 76 -42.32 -0.36 -13.71
C ASP A 76 -41.33 0.12 -12.65
N ALA A 77 -41.78 0.32 -11.41
CA ALA A 77 -40.92 0.69 -10.30
C ALA A 77 -39.93 -0.44 -9.93
N VAL A 78 -40.40 -1.69 -9.88
CA VAL A 78 -39.54 -2.87 -9.63
C VAL A 78 -38.51 -3.02 -10.74
N MET A 79 -38.95 -2.90 -11.99
CA MET A 79 -38.09 -2.96 -13.17
C MET A 79 -36.99 -1.90 -13.15
N SER A 80 -37.36 -0.64 -12.89
CA SER A 80 -36.39 0.46 -12.78
C SER A 80 -35.41 0.25 -11.61
N THR A 81 -35.89 -0.30 -10.49
CA THR A 81 -35.04 -0.59 -9.33
C THR A 81 -34.03 -1.69 -9.64
N GLN A 82 -34.48 -2.78 -10.28
CA GLN A 82 -33.59 -3.89 -10.69
C GLN A 82 -32.55 -3.43 -11.71
N GLU A 83 -32.93 -2.59 -12.67
CA GLU A 83 -31.97 -2.03 -13.63
C GLU A 83 -30.90 -1.18 -12.94
N SER A 84 -31.33 -0.31 -12.00
CA SER A 84 -30.41 0.50 -11.19
C SER A 84 -29.49 -0.38 -10.32
N GLU A 85 -30.01 -1.45 -9.73
CA GLU A 85 -29.22 -2.41 -8.94
C GLU A 85 -28.14 -3.07 -9.80
N VAL A 86 -28.49 -3.55 -11.00
CA VAL A 86 -27.52 -4.14 -11.95
C VAL A 86 -26.42 -3.13 -12.31
N GLN A 87 -26.80 -1.88 -12.59
CA GLN A 87 -25.83 -0.81 -12.89
C GLN A 87 -24.90 -0.54 -11.69
N LEU A 88 -25.46 -0.50 -10.47
CA LEU A 88 -24.69 -0.29 -9.26
C LEU A 88 -23.69 -1.42 -9.02
N LEU A 89 -24.10 -2.68 -9.22
CA LEU A 89 -23.23 -3.85 -9.10
C LEU A 89 -22.10 -3.83 -10.14
N GLN A 90 -22.39 -3.45 -11.38
CA GLN A 90 -21.37 -3.28 -12.42
C GLN A 90 -20.35 -2.18 -12.05
N ASN A 91 -20.84 -1.05 -11.54
CA ASN A 91 -19.98 0.04 -11.07
C ASN A 91 -19.12 -0.40 -9.88
N ALA A 92 -19.69 -1.09 -8.90
CA ALA A 92 -18.96 -1.62 -7.76
C ALA A 92 -17.81 -2.53 -8.20
N LYS A 93 -18.07 -3.48 -9.12
CA LYS A 93 -17.03 -4.34 -9.69
C LYS A 93 -15.91 -3.52 -10.35
N ARG A 94 -16.27 -2.56 -11.20
CA ARG A 94 -15.30 -1.69 -11.88
C ARG A 94 -14.45 -0.89 -10.89
N PHE A 95 -15.06 -0.32 -9.86
CA PHE A 95 -14.33 0.45 -8.86
C PHE A 95 -13.40 -0.43 -8.02
N THR A 96 -13.83 -1.64 -7.66
CA THR A 96 -12.96 -2.61 -6.97
C THR A 96 -11.73 -2.95 -7.81
N GLU A 97 -11.89 -3.21 -9.11
CA GLU A 97 -10.77 -3.46 -10.02
C GLU A 97 -9.81 -2.26 -10.10
N GLN A 98 -10.34 -1.03 -10.16
CA GLN A 98 -9.53 0.19 -10.17
C GLN A 98 -8.76 0.38 -8.86
N ILE A 99 -9.40 0.14 -7.72
CA ILE A 99 -8.77 0.24 -6.40
C ILE A 99 -7.63 -0.77 -6.29
N GLN A 100 -7.84 -2.02 -6.73
CA GLN A 100 -6.80 -3.05 -6.72
C GLN A 100 -5.59 -2.66 -7.57
N GLN A 101 -5.83 -2.11 -8.77
CA GLN A 101 -4.75 -1.62 -9.63
C GLN A 101 -3.98 -0.47 -8.96
N GLN A 102 -4.69 0.49 -8.37
CA GLN A 102 -4.07 1.61 -7.67
C GLN A 102 -3.28 1.14 -6.45
N GLN A 103 -3.81 0.20 -5.68
CA GLN A 103 -3.14 -0.39 -4.53
C GLN A 103 -1.85 -1.12 -4.96
N PHE A 104 -1.88 -1.85 -6.08
CA PHE A 104 -0.68 -2.47 -6.63
C PHE A 104 0.38 -1.43 -7.05
N HIS A 105 -0.03 -0.32 -7.66
CA HIS A 105 0.88 0.76 -8.00
C HIS A 105 1.46 1.47 -6.76
N LEU A 106 0.66 1.69 -5.73
CA LEU A 106 1.12 2.21 -4.44
C LEU A 106 2.09 1.23 -3.78
N GLN A 107 1.78 -0.07 -3.74
CA GLN A 107 2.71 -1.09 -3.25
C GLN A 107 4.02 -1.11 -4.04
N GLN A 108 4.01 -0.89 -5.36
CA GLN A 108 5.26 -0.72 -6.12
C GLN A 108 6.04 0.55 -5.73
N ALA A 109 5.35 1.64 -5.43
CA ALA A 109 5.97 2.89 -5.00
C ALA A 109 6.49 2.83 -3.56
N ASP A 110 5.76 2.14 -2.68
CA ASP A 110 6.10 1.88 -1.28
C ASP A 110 7.19 0.80 -1.16
N ASN A 111 7.22 -0.16 -2.10
CA ASN A 111 8.42 -0.93 -2.44
C ASN A 111 9.45 -0.04 -3.15
N PHE A 112 9.60 1.20 -2.67
CA PHE A 112 10.80 1.99 -2.88
C PHE A 112 11.96 1.08 -2.54
N PRO A 113 12.92 0.88 -3.46
CA PRO A 113 13.87 -0.21 -3.34
C PRO A 113 14.60 -0.11 -2.01
N GLU A 114 14.20 -1.01 -1.11
CA GLU A 114 14.69 -1.09 0.25
C GLU A 114 16.16 -1.41 0.14
N ALA A 115 16.99 -0.38 0.37
CA ALA A 115 18.44 -0.43 0.24
C ALA A 115 18.90 -1.18 -1.01
N PHE A 116 18.77 -0.55 -2.18
CA PHE A 116 19.63 -0.95 -3.27
C PHE A 116 21.10 -0.79 -2.83
N SER A 117 21.70 -1.92 -2.47
CA SER A 117 23.01 -2.37 -2.94
C SER A 117 22.98 -2.40 -4.50
N THR A 118 22.52 -1.32 -5.14
CA THR A 118 22.71 -1.10 -6.56
C THR A 118 24.19 -1.05 -6.77
N GLU A 119 24.62 -1.54 -7.92
CA GLU A 119 25.97 -1.34 -8.40
C GLU A 119 26.39 0.13 -8.24
N VAL A 120 25.50 1.07 -8.56
CA VAL A 120 25.73 2.52 -8.37
C VAL A 120 26.02 2.89 -6.91
N SER A 121 25.27 2.36 -5.94
CA SER A 121 25.50 2.64 -4.52
C SER A 121 26.85 2.07 -4.05
N LYS A 122 27.16 0.83 -4.42
CA LYS A 122 28.46 0.18 -4.15
C LYS A 122 29.62 0.93 -4.80
N MET A 123 29.45 1.40 -6.03
CA MET A 123 30.45 2.19 -6.74
C MET A 123 30.69 3.54 -6.07
N ARG A 124 29.64 4.20 -5.55
CA ARG A 124 29.79 5.43 -4.76
C ARG A 124 30.55 5.21 -3.46
N GLU A 125 30.24 4.12 -2.75
CA GLU A 125 30.96 3.73 -1.53
C GLU A 125 32.45 3.46 -1.82
N GLN A 126 32.73 2.68 -2.86
CA GLN A 126 34.10 2.40 -3.30
C GLN A 126 34.84 3.67 -3.69
N LEU A 127 34.20 4.58 -4.42
CA LEU A 127 34.78 5.86 -4.81
C LEU A 127 35.16 6.70 -3.58
N LEU A 128 34.24 6.84 -2.61
CA LEU A 128 34.50 7.56 -1.36
C LEU A 128 35.66 6.94 -0.58
N LYS A 129 35.69 5.60 -0.48
CA LYS A 129 36.78 4.88 0.18
C LYS A 129 38.14 5.20 -0.45
N TYR A 130 38.26 5.08 -1.77
CA TYR A 130 39.52 5.35 -2.45
C TYR A 130 39.92 6.83 -2.39
N GLN A 131 38.97 7.76 -2.41
CA GLN A 131 39.26 9.18 -2.22
C GLN A 131 39.84 9.46 -0.82
N ASN A 132 39.28 8.85 0.23
CA ASN A 132 39.78 9.00 1.59
C ASN A 132 41.18 8.40 1.74
N GLU A 133 41.42 7.20 1.21
CA GLU A 133 42.73 6.55 1.22
C GLU A 133 43.78 7.38 0.46
N TYR A 134 43.42 7.90 -0.72
CA TYR A 134 44.30 8.77 -1.51
C TYR A 134 44.66 10.05 -0.74
N ASN A 135 43.68 10.71 -0.13
CA ASN A 135 43.91 11.93 0.64
C ASN A 135 44.82 11.67 1.86
N ALA A 136 44.61 10.55 2.57
CA ALA A 136 45.45 10.16 3.70
C ALA A 136 46.90 9.89 3.29
N VAL A 137 47.12 9.19 2.16
CA VAL A 137 48.47 8.94 1.62
C VAL A 137 49.13 10.26 1.19
N LYS A 138 48.38 11.14 0.52
CA LYS A 138 48.86 12.44 0.08
C LYS A 138 49.29 13.33 1.26
N GLU A 139 48.50 13.38 2.32
CA GLU A 139 48.86 14.13 3.53
C GLU A 139 50.13 13.57 4.20
N ARG A 140 50.25 12.24 4.29
CA ARG A 140 51.45 11.58 4.80
C ARG A 140 52.68 11.87 3.94
N GLU A 141 52.52 11.90 2.61
CA GLU A 141 53.60 12.26 1.69
C GLU A 141 54.10 13.68 1.94
N PHE A 142 53.19 14.66 2.03
CA PHE A 142 53.54 16.03 2.37
C PHE A 142 54.30 16.13 3.69
N HIS A 143 53.83 15.42 4.73
CA HIS A 143 54.49 15.42 6.02
C HIS A 143 55.91 14.82 5.95
N ASN A 144 56.07 13.70 5.24
CA ASN A 144 57.38 13.07 5.05
C ASN A 144 58.33 13.95 4.24
N GLN A 145 57.83 14.63 3.21
CA GLN A 145 58.63 15.51 2.37
C GLN A 145 59.11 16.73 3.16
N TYR A 146 58.25 17.32 3.98
CA TYR A 146 58.62 18.38 4.91
C TYR A 146 59.73 17.92 5.87
N ARG A 147 59.54 16.75 6.52
CA ARG A 147 60.54 16.19 7.45
C ARG A 147 61.87 15.89 6.78
N LEU A 148 61.85 15.37 5.56
CA LEU A 148 63.05 15.10 4.77
C LEU A 148 63.83 16.39 4.47
N ASN A 149 63.13 17.47 4.12
CA ASN A 149 63.75 18.75 3.86
C ASN A 149 64.40 19.33 5.12
N SER A 150 63.70 19.31 6.26
CA SER A 150 64.26 19.72 7.56
C SER A 150 65.55 18.96 7.89
N LEU A 151 65.54 17.63 7.78
CA LEU A 151 66.71 16.81 8.06
C LEU A 151 67.87 17.07 7.08
N LYS A 152 67.59 17.36 5.81
CA LYS A 152 68.62 17.74 4.84
C LYS A 152 69.25 19.08 5.21
N GLU A 153 68.47 20.06 5.63
CA GLU A 153 68.97 21.36 6.09
C GLU A 153 69.82 21.22 7.35
N GLU A 154 69.34 20.49 8.36
CA GLU A 154 70.09 20.17 9.57
C GLU A 154 71.43 19.49 9.25
N LYS A 155 71.41 18.47 8.35
CA LYS A 155 72.64 17.81 7.90
C LYS A 155 73.61 18.82 7.27
N ILE A 156 73.14 19.71 6.40
CA ILE A 156 73.99 20.72 5.75
C ILE A 156 74.61 21.65 6.81
N ILE A 157 73.86 22.06 7.83
CA ILE A 157 74.34 22.90 8.92
C ILE A 157 75.44 22.15 9.70
N ILE A 158 75.18 20.92 10.13
CA ILE A 158 76.13 20.09 10.89
C ILE A 158 77.41 19.86 10.08
N VAL A 159 77.32 19.54 8.78
CA VAL A 159 78.50 19.36 7.93
C VAL A 159 79.32 20.64 7.86
N LYS A 160 78.69 21.81 7.65
CA LYS A 160 79.37 23.11 7.66
C LYS A 160 80.03 23.42 9.00
N GLU A 161 79.43 23.03 10.12
CA GLU A 161 80.02 23.20 11.45
C GLU A 161 81.23 22.28 11.65
N PHE A 162 81.14 21.02 11.24
CA PHE A 162 82.27 20.08 11.27
C PHE A 162 83.45 20.56 10.43
N GLU A 163 83.21 21.10 9.23
CA GLU A 163 84.25 21.67 8.36
C GLU A 163 84.96 22.88 8.99
N LYS A 164 84.27 23.66 9.83
CA LYS A 164 84.87 24.78 10.57
C LYS A 164 85.76 24.29 11.72
N ILE A 165 85.40 23.19 12.38
CA ILE A 165 86.16 22.61 13.49
C ILE A 165 87.42 21.89 12.99
N THR A 166 87.37 21.32 11.78
CA THR A 166 88.50 20.61 11.14
C THR A 166 89.48 21.52 10.41
N LYS A 167 89.30 22.85 10.44
CA LYS A 167 90.32 23.83 10.06
C LYS A 167 90.95 24.56 11.26
N PRO A 168 91.81 23.92 12.07
CA PRO A 168 92.82 24.62 12.84
C PRO A 168 94.21 24.42 12.20
N GLY A 169 94.82 25.53 11.77
CA GLY A 169 96.27 25.74 11.65
C GLY A 169 97.10 24.68 10.93
N VAL A 170 97.31 24.89 9.63
CA VAL A 170 98.66 24.85 9.05
C VAL A 170 99.06 26.30 8.78
#